data_AF-A0A163Y4K2-F1
#
_entry.id   AF-A0A163Y4K2-F1
#
_cell.length_a   1.000
_cell.length_b   1.000
_cell.length_c   1.000
_cell.angle_alpha   90.00
_cell.angle_beta   90.00
_cell.angle_gamma   90.00
#
_symmetry.space_group_name_H-M   'P 1'
#
loop_
_entity.id
_entity.type
_entity.pdbx_description
1 polymer ?
#
loop_
_entity_poly.entity_id
_entity_poly.type
_entity_poly.pdbx_seq_one_letter_code
_entity_poly.pdbx_strand_id
1 'polypeptide(L)' 'MTDSAQQPLLTLGDKQYAIDSLSDQAKEMVHGLQIAETQLRMAQDKLNVIMFARQTMLDQLQEALKDVQSVSG' A
#
# COMPACT_ATOMS: atom_id res chain seq x y z
N MET A 1 36.29 0.68 15.76
CA MET A 1 34.98 0.32 16.34
C MET A 1 34.35 -0.63 15.36
N THR A 2 34.31 -1.93 15.67
CA THR A 2 33.78 -2.95 14.77
C THR A 2 32.26 -2.84 14.76
N ASP A 3 31.71 -2.34 13.65
CA ASP A 3 30.29 -2.44 13.32
C ASP A 3 29.87 -3.90 13.46
N SER A 4 29.12 -4.19 14.51
CA SER A 4 28.47 -5.48 14.67
C SER A 4 27.35 -5.49 13.64
N ALA A 5 27.65 -6.03 12.45
CA ALA A 5 26.68 -6.20 11.37
C ALA A 5 25.44 -6.90 11.94
N GLN A 6 24.38 -6.12 12.19
CA GLN A 6 23.11 -6.65 12.67
C GLN A 6 22.57 -7.53 11.56
N GLN A 7 22.63 -8.85 11.77
CA GLN A 7 22.13 -9.80 10.80
C GLN A 7 20.64 -9.52 10.56
N PRO A 8 20.18 -9.55 9.31
CA PRO A 8 18.79 -9.28 9.00
C PRO A 8 17.90 -10.33 9.68
N LEU A 9 16.95 -9.85 10.49
CA LEU A 9 16.00 -10.69 11.22
C LEU A 9 14.62 -10.61 10.55
N LEU A 10 14.01 -11.76 10.31
CA LEU A 10 12.61 -11.90 9.96
C LEU A 10 11.79 -12.00 11.24
N THR A 11 10.88 -11.05 11.45
CA THR A 11 9.87 -11.15 12.51
C THR A 11 8.55 -11.62 11.91
N LEU A 12 8.03 -12.73 12.41
CA LEU A 12 6.72 -13.28 12.04
C LEU A 12 5.90 -13.46 13.32
N GLY A 13 4.95 -12.56 13.55
CA GLY A 13 4.19 -12.53 14.80
C GLY A 13 5.09 -12.26 16.00
N ASP A 14 5.13 -13.21 16.93
CA ASP A 14 5.94 -13.18 18.15
C ASP A 14 7.34 -13.82 17.98
N LYS A 15 7.65 -14.36 16.79
CA LYS A 15 8.89 -15.09 16.54
C LYS A 15 9.87 -14.30 15.68
N GLN A 16 11.15 -14.44 15.99
CA GLN A 16 12.26 -13.88 15.22
C GLN A 16 13.12 -15.00 14.67
N TYR A 17 13.49 -14.87 13.40
CA TYR A 17 14.34 -15.80 12.67
C TYR A 17 15.48 -15.03 12.01
N ALA A 18 16.72 -15.50 12.13
CA ALA A 18 17.80 -14.94 11.32
C ALA A 18 17.58 -15.32 9.86
N ILE A 19 17.53 -14.34 8.95
CA ILE A 19 17.30 -14.59 7.51
C ILE A 19 18.33 -15.57 6.96
N ASP A 20 19.57 -15.47 7.41
CA ASP A 20 20.67 -16.33 6.97
C ASP A 20 20.46 -17.81 7.34
N SER A 21 19.70 -18.09 8.40
CA SER A 21 19.37 -19.43 8.88
C SER A 21 18.17 -20.08 8.15
N LEU A 22 17.47 -19.32 7.30
CA LEU A 22 16.35 -19.81 6.52
C LEU A 22 16.82 -20.65 5.34
N SER A 23 16.02 -21.66 4.95
CA SER A 23 16.22 -22.37 3.68
C SER A 23 16.01 -21.42 2.49
N ASP A 24 16.59 -21.76 1.33
CA ASP A 24 16.43 -20.94 0.12
C ASP A 24 14.95 -20.77 -0.27
N GLN A 25 14.16 -21.85 -0.15
CA GLN A 25 12.72 -21.80 -0.34
C GLN A 25 12.04 -20.80 0.62
N ALA A 26 12.44 -20.77 1.90
CA ALA A 26 11.89 -19.82 2.86
C ALA A 26 12.29 -18.37 2.54
N LYS A 27 13.51 -18.13 2.07
CA LYS A 27 13.96 -16.81 1.62
C LYS A 27 13.17 -16.33 0.39
N GLU A 28 12.91 -17.20 -0.58
CA GLU A 28 12.06 -16.88 -1.74
C GLU A 28 10.63 -16.53 -1.33
N MET A 29 10.05 -17.27 -0.39
CA MET A 29 8.71 -16.96 0.13
C MET A 29 8.67 -15.59 0.84
N VAL A 30 9.68 -15.28 1.66
CA VAL A 30 9.79 -13.95 2.31
C VAL A 30 9.86 -12.84 1.28
N HIS A 31 10.67 -13.01 0.23
CA HIS A 31 10.78 -12.04 -0.85
C HIS A 31 9.45 -11.88 -1.61
N GLY A 32 8.76 -12.98 -1.92
CA GLY A 32 7.43 -12.95 -2.54
C GLY A 32 6.39 -12.20 -1.69
N LEU A 33 6.39 -12.42 -0.38
CA LEU A 33 5.52 -11.70 0.55
C LEU A 33 5.85 -10.20 0.59
N GLN A 34 7.13 -9.82 0.62
CA GLN A 34 7.54 -8.41 0.59
C GLN A 34 7.08 -7.69 -0.69
N ILE A 35 7.14 -8.38 -1.84
CA ILE A 35 6.61 -7.85 -3.10
C ILE A 35 5.09 -7.68 -3.01
N ALA A 36 4.37 -8.69 -2.54
CA ALA A 36 2.92 -8.64 -2.41
C ALA A 36 2.47 -7.49 -1.49
N GLU A 37 3.11 -7.33 -0.33
CA GLU A 37 2.87 -6.22 0.61
C GLU A 37 3.13 -4.84 -0.03
N THR A 38 4.20 -4.74 -0.81
CA THR A 38 4.51 -3.51 -1.55
C THR A 38 3.42 -3.19 -2.58
N GLN A 39 2.97 -4.20 -3.33
CA GLN A 39 1.89 -4.03 -4.31
C GLN A 39 0.57 -3.63 -3.64
N LEU A 40 0.24 -4.20 -2.47
CA LEU A 40 -0.93 -3.82 -1.69
C LEU A 40 -0.88 -2.34 -1.28
N ARG A 41 0.26 -1.89 -0.75
CA ARG A 41 0.45 -0.48 -0.37
C ARG A 41 0.29 0.45 -1.58
N MET A 42 0.95 0.12 -2.69
CA MET A 42 0.84 0.90 -3.92
C MET A 42 -0.59 0.94 -4.47
N ALA A 43 -1.32 -0.17 -4.39
CA ALA A 43 -2.73 -0.22 -4.81
C ALA A 43 -3.62 0.65 -3.91
N GLN A 44 -3.38 0.65 -2.60
CA GLN A 44 -4.09 1.52 -1.66
C GLN A 44 -3.81 3.01 -1.94
N ASP A 45 -2.55 3.36 -2.20
CA ASP A 45 -2.18 4.75 -2.53
C ASP A 45 -2.86 5.22 -3.82
N LYS A 46 -2.88 4.37 -4.86
CA LYS A 46 -3.60 4.64 -6.10
C LYS A 46 -5.10 4.82 -5.87
N LEU A 47 -5.70 3.96 -5.04
CA LEU A 47 -7.12 4.06 -4.70
C LEU A 47 -7.43 5.39 -4.03
N ASN A 48 -6.59 5.84 -3.09
CA ASN A 48 -6.76 7.12 -2.41
C ASN A 48 -6.72 8.30 -3.40
N VAL A 49 -5.78 8.29 -4.35
CA VAL A 49 -5.70 9.31 -5.41
C VAL A 49 -6.97 9.33 -6.27
N ILE A 50 -7.47 8.16 -6.68
CA ILE A 50 -8.69 8.05 -7.49
C ILE A 50 -9.89 8.58 -6.71
N MET A 51 -10.01 8.23 -5.43
CA MET A 51 -11.11 8.71 -4.58
C MET A 51 -11.09 10.24 -4.45
N PHE A 52 -9.92 10.84 -4.26
CA PHE A 52 -9.77 12.29 -4.20
C PHE A 52 -10.14 12.97 -5.53
N ALA A 53 -9.67 12.42 -6.65
CA ALA A 53 -10.01 12.94 -7.98
C ALA A 53 -11.53 12.86 -8.24
N ARG A 54 -12.16 11.73 -7.90
CA ARG A 54 -13.61 11.55 -7.99
C ARG A 54 -14.38 12.60 -7.17
N GLN A 55 -13.94 12.86 -5.94
CA GLN A 55 -14.58 13.86 -5.09
C GLN A 55 -14.45 15.27 -5.69
N THR A 56 -13.25 15.63 -6.15
CA THR A 56 -13.01 16.90 -6.84
C THR A 56 -13.94 17.08 -8.05
N MET A 57 -14.11 16.03 -8.86
CA MET A 57 -15.02 16.07 -10.01
C MET A 57 -16.47 16.24 -9.59
N LEU A 58 -16.88 15.60 -8.50
CA LEU A 58 -18.24 15.74 -7.96
C LEU A 58 -18.49 17.17 -7.48
N ASP A 59 -17.55 17.77 -6.77
CA ASP A 59 -17.64 19.15 -6.30
C ASP A 59 -17.72 20.14 -7.47
N GLN A 60 -16.89 19.95 -8.50
CA GLN A 60 -16.93 20.75 -9.73
C GLN A 60 -18.27 20.60 -10.46
N LEU A 61 -18.80 19.37 -10.55
CA LEU A 61 -20.09 19.12 -11.16
C LEU A 61 -21.21 19.80 -10.38
N GLN A 62 -21.21 19.70 -9.05
CA GLN A 62 -22.19 20.38 -8.20
C GLN A 62 -22.14 21.90 -8.39
N GLU A 63 -20.95 22.49 -8.49
CA GLU A 63 -20.79 23.92 -8.79
C GLU A 63 -21.41 24.29 -10.14
N ALA A 64 -21.07 23.53 -11.18
CA ALA A 64 -21.57 23.79 -12.54
C ALA A 64 -23.10 23.63 -12.66
N LEU A 65 -23.72 22.82 -11.79
CA LEU A 65 -25.15 22.59 -11.77
C LEU A 65 -25.92 23.63 -10.96
N LYS A 66 -25.27 24.53 -10.19
CA LYS A 66 -25.97 25.54 -9.38
C LYS A 66 -26.84 26.47 -10.20
N ASP A 67 -26.41 26.78 -11.42
CA ASP A 67 -27.11 27.69 -12.34
C ASP A 67 -28.02 26.92 -13.32
N VAL A 68 -28.07 25.59 -13.23
CA VAL A 68 -28.92 24.76 -14.07
C VAL A 68 -30.27 24.57 -13.38
N GLN A 69 -31.34 25.01 -14.04
CA GLN A 69 -32.69 24.84 -13.53
C GLN A 69 -33.00 23.34 -13.42
N SER A 70 -33.18 22.84 -12.20
CA SER A 70 -33.45 21.42 -11.96
C SER A 70 -34.81 21.06 -12.56
N VAL A 71 -34.85 20.05 -13.42
CA VAL A 71 -36.12 19.48 -13.88
C VAL A 71 -36.55 18.46 -12.84
N SER A 72 -37.45 18.84 -11.95
CA SER A 72 -38.11 17.89 -11.04
C SER A 72 -39.06 17.03 -11.88
N GLY A 73 -38.84 15.72 -11.89
CA GLY A 73 -39.76 14.71 -12.43
C GLY A 73 -40.73 14.20 -11.39
#